data_AF-A0A0G4PEQ6-F1
#
_entry.id   AF-A0A0G4PEQ6-F1
#
_cell.length_a   1.000
_cell.length_b   1.000
_cell.length_c   1.000
_cell.angle_alpha   90.00
_cell.angle_beta   90.00
_cell.angle_gamma   90.00
#
_symmetry.space_group_name_H-M   'P 1'
#
loop_
_entity.id
_entity.type
_entity.pdbx_description
1 polymer ?
#
loop_
_entity_poly.entity_id
_entity_poly.type
_entity_poly.pdbx_seq_one_letter_code
_entity_poly.pdbx_strand_id
1 'polypeptide(L)'
;MTSIESMKTQTIKTRLFINGKFVESSDNRMFDLISPTRNEKCVKVYEASEDDTNAAVAAFPAWSALSSSQRESYFKKLASLILQSHEELAQLEAMSMGSGNNKSQYPGYVNMTVRQPFGVVAPIIPWNVPILFLAGKPAPALMAGNIVVIKSSEKAPLTSAKIATIVEKASFPPGVIGIISRHGSERIGRLIQSAAAASNMKNVILELDGKSPAIIFADADIAKAVEETKDSIQWNIGQVCMANSRI
;
A
#
# COMPACT_ATOMS: atom_id res chain seq x y z
N MET A 1 -3.19 -1.47 -40.74
CA MET A 1 -3.40 -0.03 -40.52
C MET A 1 -4.83 0.29 -40.87
N THR A 2 -5.74 0.04 -39.93
CA THR A 2 -7.18 0.21 -40.14
C THR A 2 -7.70 1.02 -38.96
N SER A 3 -7.86 2.32 -39.20
CA SER A 3 -8.84 3.23 -38.59
C SER A 3 -9.04 3.17 -37.07
N ILE A 4 -8.04 3.65 -36.31
CA ILE A 4 -8.25 4.28 -34.97
C ILE A 4 -8.18 5.82 -35.10
N GLU A 5 -8.24 6.34 -36.34
CA GLU A 5 -8.51 7.74 -36.59
C GLU A 5 -10.02 7.98 -36.43
N SER A 6 -10.38 8.81 -35.45
CA SER A 6 -11.71 9.41 -35.27
C SER A 6 -12.77 8.66 -34.44
N MET A 7 -12.47 8.20 -33.23
CA MET A 7 -13.40 8.58 -32.14
C MET A 7 -13.18 10.07 -31.90
N LYS A 8 -13.94 10.89 -32.64
CA LYS A 8 -13.95 12.34 -32.44
C LYS A 8 -14.18 12.58 -30.95
N THR A 9 -13.37 13.41 -30.34
CA THR A 9 -13.53 14.00 -29.00
C THR A 9 -14.87 14.73 -28.79
N GLN A 10 -15.78 14.68 -29.77
CA GLN A 10 -17.06 15.38 -29.82
C GLN A 10 -18.18 14.72 -29.00
N THR A 11 -17.99 13.55 -28.39
CA THR A 11 -19.08 12.83 -27.68
C THR A 11 -19.01 12.91 -26.15
N ILE A 12 -17.91 13.40 -25.57
CA ILE A 12 -17.73 13.39 -24.11
C ILE A 12 -18.32 14.66 -23.51
N LYS A 13 -19.26 14.50 -22.57
CA LYS A 13 -19.82 15.63 -21.81
C LYS A 13 -18.80 16.06 -20.75
N THR A 14 -18.20 17.23 -20.93
CA THR A 14 -17.20 17.81 -20.01
C THR A 14 -17.77 18.83 -19.02
N ARG A 15 -19.10 18.98 -19.01
CA ARG A 15 -19.88 19.75 -18.04
C ARG A 15 -19.94 19.03 -16.68
N LEU A 16 -20.11 19.79 -15.61
CA LEU A 16 -20.33 19.26 -14.26
C LEU A 16 -21.66 18.51 -14.21
N PHE A 17 -21.76 17.43 -13.43
CA PHE A 17 -23.03 16.71 -13.24
C PHE A 17 -23.58 16.96 -11.84
N ILE A 18 -24.50 17.93 -11.72
CA ILE A 18 -25.04 18.44 -10.45
C ILE A 18 -26.57 18.32 -10.49
N ASN A 19 -27.17 17.84 -9.40
CA ASN A 19 -28.63 17.70 -9.26
C ASN A 19 -29.29 16.95 -10.45
N GLY A 20 -28.61 15.91 -10.95
CA GLY A 20 -29.09 15.06 -12.04
C GLY A 20 -28.98 15.66 -13.44
N LYS A 21 -28.29 16.80 -13.60
CA LYS A 21 -28.15 17.51 -14.88
C LYS A 21 -26.70 17.87 -15.16
N PHE A 22 -26.36 17.96 -16.45
CA PHE A 22 -25.08 18.52 -16.88
C PHE A 22 -25.18 20.05 -16.88
N VAL A 23 -24.33 20.72 -16.09
CA VAL A 23 -24.30 22.17 -15.91
C VAL A 23 -22.89 22.72 -16.16
N GLU A 24 -22.82 23.99 -16.53
CA GLU A 24 -21.56 24.73 -16.63
C GLU A 24 -21.14 25.18 -15.22
N SER A 25 -19.85 25.43 -15.00
CA SER A 25 -19.37 25.98 -13.71
C SER A 25 -20.04 27.32 -13.44
N SER A 26 -20.39 27.59 -12.19
CA SER A 26 -20.98 28.88 -11.79
C SER A 26 -20.07 30.08 -12.10
N ASP A 27 -18.76 29.87 -12.13
CA ASP A 27 -17.74 30.89 -12.45
C ASP A 27 -17.14 30.74 -13.86
N ASN A 28 -17.68 29.82 -14.67
CA ASN A 28 -17.26 29.52 -16.04
C ASN A 28 -15.77 29.10 -16.21
N ARG A 29 -15.07 28.71 -15.13
CA ARG A 29 -13.69 28.24 -15.24
C ARG A 29 -13.60 26.89 -15.94
N MET A 30 -12.52 26.71 -16.69
CA MET A 30 -12.17 25.48 -17.39
C MET A 30 -10.67 25.25 -17.36
N PHE A 31 -10.25 23.98 -17.38
CA PHE A 31 -8.86 23.59 -17.55
C PHE A 31 -8.67 22.68 -18.77
N ASP A 32 -7.48 22.73 -19.36
CA ASP A 32 -7.08 21.87 -20.49
C ASP A 32 -6.61 20.51 -19.96
N LEU A 33 -7.22 19.42 -20.42
CA LEU A 33 -6.71 18.07 -20.22
C LEU A 33 -5.65 17.77 -21.29
N ILE A 34 -4.41 17.53 -20.86
CA ILE A 34 -3.29 17.21 -21.75
C ILE A 34 -3.01 15.71 -21.69
N SER A 35 -2.91 15.05 -22.83
CA SER A 35 -2.54 13.63 -22.88
C SER A 35 -1.07 13.46 -22.52
N PRO A 36 -0.70 12.69 -21.48
CA PRO A 36 0.69 12.50 -21.11
C PRO A 36 1.48 11.66 -22.13
N THR A 37 0.81 10.93 -23.02
CA THR A 37 1.46 10.08 -24.04
C THR A 37 1.80 10.83 -25.32
N ARG A 38 0.97 11.81 -25.72
CA ARG A 38 1.16 12.61 -26.95
C ARG A 38 1.63 14.05 -26.66
N ASN A 39 1.52 14.50 -25.41
CA ASN A 39 1.75 15.89 -25.00
C ASN A 39 0.90 16.91 -25.79
N GLU A 40 -0.30 16.49 -26.18
CA GLU A 40 -1.27 17.28 -26.93
C GLU A 40 -2.55 17.48 -26.11
N LYS A 41 -3.29 18.56 -26.39
CA LYS A 41 -4.56 18.86 -25.71
C LYS A 41 -5.64 17.86 -26.14
N CYS A 42 -6.21 17.15 -25.18
CA CYS A 42 -7.36 16.26 -25.38
C CYS A 42 -8.65 17.05 -25.47
N VAL A 43 -9.04 17.72 -24.38
CA VAL A 43 -10.35 18.35 -24.20
C VAL A 43 -10.30 19.42 -23.10
N LYS A 44 -11.26 20.36 -23.12
CA LYS A 44 -11.50 21.29 -22.00
C LYS A 44 -12.59 20.77 -21.07
N VAL A 45 -12.34 20.85 -19.77
CA VAL A 45 -13.27 20.42 -18.71
C VAL A 45 -13.58 21.58 -17.79
N TYR A 46 -14.84 21.71 -17.36
CA TYR A 46 -15.24 22.72 -16.38
C TYR A 46 -14.61 22.45 -15.01
N GLU A 47 -14.08 23.50 -14.38
CA GLU A 47 -13.56 23.48 -13.02
C GLU A 47 -14.68 23.88 -12.06
N ALA A 48 -14.99 23.06 -11.06
CA ALA A 48 -16.06 23.35 -10.12
C ALA A 48 -15.66 24.44 -9.11
N SER A 49 -16.57 25.39 -8.87
CA SER A 49 -16.45 26.39 -7.80
C SER A 49 -16.91 25.86 -6.44
N GLU A 50 -16.72 26.67 -5.39
CA GLU A 50 -17.28 26.41 -4.06
C GLU A 50 -18.83 26.35 -4.10
N ASP A 51 -19.46 27.23 -4.88
CA ASP A 51 -20.92 27.26 -5.03
C ASP A 51 -21.46 26.01 -5.74
N ASP A 52 -20.76 25.51 -6.76
CA ASP A 52 -21.10 24.26 -7.44
C ASP A 52 -21.02 23.07 -6.48
N THR A 53 -19.99 23.07 -5.61
CA THR A 53 -19.81 22.05 -4.58
C THR A 53 -20.96 22.08 -3.57
N ASN A 54 -21.33 23.27 -3.09
CA ASN A 54 -22.45 23.46 -2.17
C ASN A 54 -23.78 23.00 -2.80
N ALA A 55 -24.01 23.30 -4.08
CA ALA A 55 -25.19 22.87 -4.83
C ALA A 55 -25.26 21.34 -5.00
N ALA A 56 -24.13 20.65 -5.14
CA ALA A 56 -24.07 19.19 -5.22
C ALA A 56 -24.35 18.53 -3.85
N VAL A 57 -23.88 19.12 -2.76
CA VAL A 57 -24.06 18.58 -1.40
C VAL A 57 -25.51 18.69 -0.90
N ALA A 58 -26.28 19.64 -1.43
CA ALA A 58 -27.69 19.85 -1.06
C ALA A 58 -28.59 18.61 -1.27
N ALA A 59 -28.17 17.63 -2.09
CA ALA A 59 -28.90 16.37 -2.30
C ALA A 59 -28.82 15.37 -1.11
N PHE A 60 -27.93 15.60 -0.13
CA PHE A 60 -27.67 14.65 0.96
C PHE A 60 -28.90 14.25 1.79
N PRO A 61 -29.76 15.19 2.25
CA PRO A 61 -30.91 14.81 3.08
C PRO A 61 -31.88 13.87 2.37
N ALA A 62 -32.13 14.10 1.07
CA ALA A 62 -33.04 13.28 0.26
C ALA A 62 -32.48 11.87 0.02
N TRP A 63 -31.17 11.75 -0.23
CA TRP A 63 -30.53 10.45 -0.46
C TRP A 63 -30.33 9.63 0.83
N SER A 64 -29.98 10.29 1.93
CA SER A 64 -29.74 9.64 3.23
C SER A 64 -31.02 9.05 3.83
N ALA A 65 -32.18 9.66 3.56
CA ALA A 65 -33.50 9.17 3.97
C ALA A 65 -33.93 7.84 3.32
N LEU A 66 -33.30 7.44 2.21
CA LEU A 66 -33.60 6.16 1.54
C LEU A 66 -33.07 4.96 2.34
N SER A 67 -33.88 3.91 2.41
CA SER A 67 -33.46 2.61 2.93
C SER A 67 -32.44 1.91 2.01
N SER A 68 -31.71 0.93 2.54
CA SER A 68 -30.74 0.16 1.77
C SER A 68 -31.34 -0.53 0.55
N SER A 69 -32.58 -1.04 0.66
CA SER A 69 -33.29 -1.70 -0.45
C SER A 69 -33.67 -0.72 -1.57
N GLN A 70 -34.08 0.51 -1.22
CA GLN A 70 -34.35 1.55 -2.23
C GLN A 70 -33.09 1.94 -2.99
N ARG A 71 -31.95 2.03 -2.29
CA ARG A 71 -30.64 2.35 -2.90
C ARG A 71 -30.12 1.24 -3.83
N GLU A 72 -30.40 -0.02 -3.53
CA GLU A 72 -29.94 -1.18 -4.30
C GLU A 72 -30.29 -1.10 -5.80
N SER A 73 -31.51 -0.66 -6.12
CA SER A 73 -32.00 -0.54 -7.49
C SER A 73 -31.13 0.38 -8.36
N TYR A 74 -30.64 1.48 -7.79
CA TYR A 74 -29.75 2.43 -8.46
C TYR A 74 -28.38 1.81 -8.74
N PHE A 75 -27.80 1.12 -7.75
CA PHE A 75 -26.48 0.50 -7.90
C PHE A 75 -26.46 -0.65 -8.91
N LYS A 76 -27.51 -1.48 -8.96
CA LYS A 76 -27.62 -2.55 -9.97
C LYS A 76 -27.66 -1.97 -11.38
N LYS A 77 -28.42 -0.89 -11.59
CA LYS A 77 -28.51 -0.20 -12.88
C LYS A 77 -27.17 0.45 -13.25
N LEU A 78 -26.52 1.13 -12.29
CA LEU A 78 -25.21 1.74 -12.50
C LEU A 78 -24.15 0.71 -12.88
N ALA A 79 -24.05 -0.40 -12.13
CA ALA A 79 -23.10 -1.47 -12.43
C ALA A 79 -23.30 -2.05 -13.83
N SER A 80 -24.56 -2.27 -14.23
CA SER A 80 -24.88 -2.77 -15.57
C SER A 80 -24.43 -1.80 -16.67
N LEU A 81 -24.65 -0.50 -16.48
CA LEU A 81 -24.23 0.54 -17.44
C LEU A 81 -22.71 0.68 -17.50
N ILE A 82 -22.00 0.62 -16.37
CA ILE A 82 -20.53 0.65 -16.33
C ILE A 82 -19.94 -0.52 -17.10
N LEU A 83 -20.48 -1.73 -16.93
CA LEU A 83 -20.03 -2.91 -17.65
C LEU A 83 -20.26 -2.80 -19.15
N GLN A 84 -21.39 -2.21 -19.57
CA GLN A 84 -21.67 -1.96 -20.99
C GLN A 84 -20.71 -0.92 -21.59
N SER A 85 -20.30 0.09 -20.82
CA SER A 85 -19.40 1.17 -21.27
C SER A 85 -17.91 0.91 -21.00
N HIS A 86 -17.52 -0.29 -20.60
CA HIS A 86 -16.16 -0.57 -20.09
C HIS A 86 -15.03 -0.24 -21.10
N GLU A 87 -15.23 -0.51 -22.40
CA GLU A 87 -14.23 -0.20 -23.44
C GLU A 87 -14.04 1.31 -23.61
N GLU A 88 -15.13 2.07 -23.59
CA GLU A 88 -15.11 3.53 -23.69
C GLU A 88 -14.42 4.14 -22.47
N LEU A 89 -14.77 3.68 -21.26
CA LEU A 89 -14.13 4.13 -20.03
C LEU A 89 -12.62 3.87 -20.02
N ALA A 90 -12.19 2.69 -20.47
CA ALA A 90 -10.77 2.36 -20.56
C ALA A 90 -10.03 3.26 -21.57
N GLN A 91 -10.66 3.60 -22.70
CA GLN A 91 -10.06 4.53 -23.67
C GLN A 91 -9.90 5.94 -23.08
N LEU A 92 -10.91 6.43 -22.36
CA LEU A 92 -10.86 7.73 -21.69
C LEU A 92 -9.77 7.79 -20.62
N GLU A 93 -9.60 6.73 -19.83
CA GLU A 93 -8.53 6.64 -18.84
C GLU A 93 -7.15 6.67 -19.49
N ALA A 94 -6.94 5.89 -20.55
CA ALA A 94 -5.67 5.88 -21.29
C ALA A 94 -5.35 7.26 -21.89
N MET A 95 -6.35 7.97 -22.42
CA MET A 95 -6.16 9.32 -22.96
C MET A 95 -5.76 10.33 -21.88
N SER A 96 -6.37 10.24 -20.71
CA SER A 96 -6.24 11.22 -19.62
C SER A 96 -4.99 10.99 -18.77
N MET A 97 -4.70 9.74 -18.42
CA MET A 97 -3.68 9.37 -17.43
C MET A 97 -2.44 8.72 -18.04
N GLY A 98 -2.47 8.40 -19.34
CA GLY A 98 -1.42 7.60 -19.97
C GLY A 98 -1.26 6.22 -19.33
N SER A 99 -2.26 5.78 -18.56
CA SER A 99 -2.27 4.46 -17.95
C SER A 99 -2.30 3.41 -19.05
N GLY A 100 -1.33 2.50 -19.00
CA GLY A 100 -1.43 1.26 -19.75
C GLY A 100 -2.67 0.53 -19.25
N ASN A 101 -3.70 0.48 -20.08
CA ASN A 101 -4.91 -0.29 -19.79
C ASN A 101 -4.53 -1.75 -19.61
N ASN A 102 -4.38 -2.21 -18.37
CA ASN A 102 -4.03 -3.60 -18.07
C ASN A 102 -5.19 -4.59 -18.27
N LYS A 103 -6.05 -4.32 -19.26
CA LYS A 103 -6.86 -5.26 -20.04
C LYS A 103 -7.13 -4.81 -21.51
N SER A 104 -6.36 -3.87 -22.08
CA SER A 104 -6.54 -3.42 -23.47
C SER A 104 -5.39 -3.92 -24.34
N GLN A 105 -5.67 -4.94 -25.14
CA GLN A 105 -4.76 -5.43 -26.17
C GLN A 105 -4.69 -4.40 -27.30
N TYR A 106 -3.75 -3.46 -27.26
CA TYR A 106 -3.35 -2.72 -28.47
C TYR A 106 -2.54 -3.67 -29.36
N PRO A 107 -2.95 -3.94 -30.62
CA PRO A 107 -2.15 -4.75 -31.53
C PRO A 107 -0.77 -4.09 -31.75
N GLY A 108 0.32 -4.80 -31.45
CA GLY A 108 1.69 -4.35 -31.71
C GLY A 108 2.52 -3.90 -30.51
N TYR A 109 2.01 -3.95 -29.27
CA TYR A 109 2.74 -3.59 -28.05
C TYR A 109 2.76 -4.74 -27.03
N VAL A 110 3.85 -4.87 -26.26
CA VAL A 110 4.00 -5.85 -25.17
C VAL A 110 4.16 -5.12 -23.84
N ASN A 111 3.26 -5.36 -22.89
CA ASN A 111 3.34 -4.81 -21.54
C ASN A 111 4.02 -5.80 -20.60
N MET A 112 5.07 -5.37 -19.88
CA MET A 112 5.79 -6.19 -18.90
C MET A 112 5.88 -5.46 -17.56
N THR A 113 5.77 -6.20 -16.46
CA THR A 113 6.08 -5.69 -15.11
C THR A 113 7.26 -6.48 -14.56
N VAL A 114 8.27 -5.75 -14.09
CA VAL A 114 9.48 -6.34 -13.48
C VAL A 114 9.58 -5.90 -12.02
N ARG A 115 10.15 -6.75 -11.17
CA ARG A 115 10.51 -6.41 -9.78
C ARG A 115 12.01 -6.20 -9.72
N GLN A 116 12.43 -5.07 -9.15
CA GLN A 116 13.84 -4.69 -9.01
C GLN A 116 14.19 -4.50 -7.53
N PRO A 117 15.46 -4.68 -7.14
CA PRO A 117 15.91 -4.35 -5.79
C PRO A 117 15.66 -2.87 -5.46
N PHE A 118 15.38 -2.58 -4.19
CA PHE A 118 15.26 -1.22 -3.68
C PHE A 118 16.62 -0.52 -3.57
N GLY A 119 17.71 -1.27 -3.38
CA GLY A 119 19.06 -0.74 -3.19
C GLY A 119 19.58 -1.04 -1.78
N VAL A 120 19.49 -0.06 -0.87
CA VAL A 120 20.00 -0.18 0.51
C VAL A 120 18.86 -0.43 1.49
N VAL A 121 18.97 -1.49 2.29
CA VAL A 121 17.99 -1.87 3.32
C VAL A 121 18.63 -1.83 4.70
N ALA A 122 17.92 -1.31 5.70
CA ALA A 122 18.43 -1.17 7.06
C ALA A 122 17.58 -1.94 8.09
N PRO A 123 17.84 -3.25 8.31
CA PRO A 123 17.15 -4.01 9.34
C PRO A 123 17.56 -3.56 10.76
N ILE A 124 16.57 -3.27 11.61
CA ILE A 124 16.79 -3.00 13.04
C ILE A 124 16.23 -4.20 13.82
N ILE A 125 17.07 -4.88 14.60
CA ILE A 125 16.70 -6.13 15.29
C ILE A 125 16.64 -5.99 16.82
N PRO A 126 15.71 -6.68 17.50
CA PRO A 126 15.59 -6.68 18.96
C PRO A 126 16.56 -7.67 19.62
N TRP A 127 16.55 -7.68 20.95
CA TRP A 127 17.43 -8.49 21.81
C TRP A 127 16.86 -9.86 22.20
N ASN A 128 15.55 -10.07 22.05
CA ASN A 128 14.87 -11.22 22.63
C ASN A 128 15.10 -12.52 21.85
N VAL A 129 15.16 -12.47 20.52
CA VAL A 129 15.51 -13.64 19.68
C VAL A 129 16.52 -13.21 18.60
N PRO A 130 17.73 -12.76 18.99
CA PRO A 130 18.61 -11.98 18.12
C PRO A 130 19.09 -12.78 16.91
N ILE A 131 19.38 -14.07 17.08
CA ILE A 131 19.80 -14.95 15.97
C ILE A 131 18.71 -15.12 14.90
N LEU A 132 17.46 -15.29 15.32
CA LEU A 132 16.33 -15.48 14.43
C LEU A 132 16.10 -14.22 13.58
N PHE A 133 16.10 -13.04 14.22
CA PHE A 133 15.89 -11.78 13.50
C PHE A 133 17.09 -11.40 12.61
N LEU A 134 18.31 -11.74 13.03
CA LEU A 134 19.50 -11.46 12.24
C LEU A 134 19.61 -12.36 11.01
N ALA A 135 19.07 -13.58 11.04
CA ALA A 135 18.94 -14.41 9.85
C ALA A 135 17.71 -14.02 9.00
N GLY A 136 16.54 -13.90 9.62
CA GLY A 136 15.27 -13.80 8.91
C GLY A 136 14.99 -12.46 8.26
N LYS A 137 15.42 -11.33 8.84
CA LYS A 137 15.15 -10.00 8.26
C LYS A 137 16.07 -9.63 7.09
N PRO A 138 17.39 -9.87 7.15
CA PRO A 138 18.29 -9.46 6.07
C PRO A 138 18.27 -10.43 4.89
N ALA A 139 18.04 -11.73 5.12
CA ALA A 139 18.05 -12.75 4.08
C ALA A 139 17.16 -12.43 2.86
N PRO A 140 15.86 -12.07 3.00
CA PRO A 140 15.02 -11.76 1.84
C PRO A 140 15.51 -10.51 1.08
N ALA A 141 16.06 -9.51 1.78
CA ALA A 141 16.62 -8.32 1.16
C ALA A 141 17.87 -8.66 0.32
N LEU A 142 18.79 -9.45 0.88
CA LEU A 142 19.99 -9.93 0.20
C LEU A 142 19.64 -10.79 -1.03
N MET A 143 18.71 -11.74 -0.88
CA MET A 143 18.26 -12.59 -2.00
C MET A 143 17.60 -11.81 -3.13
N ALA A 144 16.91 -10.70 -2.80
CA ALA A 144 16.33 -9.81 -3.80
C ALA A 144 17.37 -8.88 -4.48
N GLY A 145 18.65 -8.95 -4.10
CA GLY A 145 19.74 -8.15 -4.69
C GLY A 145 20.02 -6.81 -3.99
N ASN A 146 19.54 -6.62 -2.76
CA ASN A 146 19.83 -5.42 -1.96
C ASN A 146 21.10 -5.61 -1.12
N ILE A 147 21.73 -4.51 -0.71
CA ILE A 147 22.70 -4.52 0.37
C ILE A 147 22.01 -4.24 1.71
N VAL A 148 22.59 -4.70 2.81
CA VAL A 148 22.00 -4.55 4.14
C VAL A 148 22.96 -3.89 5.13
N VAL A 149 22.43 -2.94 5.91
CA VAL A 149 23.10 -2.37 7.09
C VAL A 149 22.26 -2.68 8.32
N ILE A 150 22.66 -3.71 9.05
CA ILE A 150 21.92 -4.27 10.18
C ILE A 150 22.31 -3.52 11.45
N LYS A 151 21.32 -2.95 12.14
CA LYS A 151 21.52 -2.42 13.50
C LYS A 151 21.06 -3.46 14.53
N SER A 152 22.00 -3.96 15.33
CA SER A 152 21.74 -4.91 16.42
C SER A 152 21.35 -4.22 17.72
N SER A 153 20.61 -4.91 18.59
CA SER A 153 20.32 -4.42 19.93
C SER A 153 21.57 -4.38 20.80
N GLU A 154 21.73 -3.29 21.52
CA GLU A 154 22.73 -3.05 22.57
C GLU A 154 22.59 -4.00 23.77
N LYS A 155 21.39 -4.57 23.98
CA LYS A 155 21.14 -5.55 25.04
C LYS A 155 21.63 -6.96 24.66
N ALA A 156 21.86 -7.23 23.36
CA ALA A 156 22.35 -8.52 22.86
C ALA A 156 23.34 -8.39 21.67
N PRO A 157 24.48 -7.70 21.84
CA PRO A 157 25.39 -7.39 20.72
C PRO A 157 26.28 -8.58 20.32
N LEU A 158 26.57 -9.50 21.25
CA LEU A 158 27.58 -10.56 21.05
C LEU A 158 27.21 -11.54 19.93
N THR A 159 25.93 -11.91 19.81
CA THR A 159 25.45 -12.78 18.72
C THR A 159 25.70 -12.13 17.36
N SER A 160 25.46 -10.83 17.25
CA SER A 160 25.66 -10.07 16.01
C SER A 160 27.14 -9.94 15.67
N ALA A 161 27.98 -9.71 16.69
CA ALA A 161 29.44 -9.69 16.53
C ALA A 161 29.98 -11.06 16.07
N LYS A 162 29.48 -12.16 16.63
CA LYS A 162 29.88 -13.50 16.19
C LYS A 162 29.47 -13.77 14.75
N ILE A 163 28.27 -13.35 14.34
CA ILE A 163 27.82 -13.51 12.96
C ILE A 163 28.67 -12.68 12.00
N ALA A 164 29.14 -11.49 12.38
CA ALA A 164 30.08 -10.73 11.56
C ALA A 164 31.34 -11.54 11.19
N THR A 165 31.89 -12.31 12.14
CA THR A 165 33.03 -13.22 11.87
C THR A 165 32.67 -14.36 10.91
N ILE A 166 31.41 -14.79 10.89
CA ILE A 166 30.92 -15.84 9.98
C ILE A 166 30.72 -15.25 8.58
N VAL A 167 30.17 -14.04 8.48
CA VAL A 167 30.01 -13.30 7.22
C VAL A 167 31.36 -13.04 6.56
N GLU A 168 32.36 -12.64 7.35
CA GLU A 168 33.74 -12.47 6.89
C GLU A 168 34.27 -13.79 6.29
N LYS A 169 34.12 -14.90 7.01
CA LYS A 169 34.54 -16.23 6.53
C LYS A 169 33.75 -16.71 5.30
N ALA A 170 32.50 -16.31 5.17
CA ALA A 170 31.65 -16.64 4.03
C ALA A 170 32.00 -15.84 2.76
N SER A 171 32.97 -14.91 2.83
CA SER A 171 33.49 -14.17 1.68
C SER A 171 32.43 -13.42 0.89
N PHE A 172 31.45 -12.82 1.59
CA PHE A 172 30.53 -11.86 0.96
C PHE A 172 31.32 -10.68 0.38
N PRO A 173 30.87 -10.10 -0.76
CA PRO A 173 31.54 -8.94 -1.32
C PRO A 173 31.55 -7.76 -0.31
N PRO A 174 32.64 -6.96 -0.27
CA PRO A 174 32.73 -5.82 0.65
C PRO A 174 31.54 -4.87 0.51
N GLY A 175 30.94 -4.49 1.64
CA GLY A 175 29.82 -3.56 1.69
C GLY A 175 28.43 -4.17 1.49
N VAL A 176 28.33 -5.46 1.14
CA VAL A 176 27.01 -6.13 0.97
C VAL A 176 26.30 -6.32 2.31
N ILE A 177 27.05 -6.61 3.37
CA ILE A 177 26.53 -6.79 4.73
C ILE A 177 27.34 -5.92 5.68
N GLY A 178 26.70 -4.91 6.27
CA GLY A 178 27.22 -4.15 7.41
C GLY A 178 26.45 -4.50 8.69
N ILE A 179 27.14 -4.66 9.82
CA ILE A 179 26.52 -4.87 11.14
C ILE A 179 27.04 -3.80 12.10
N ILE A 180 26.12 -3.04 12.70
CA ILE A 180 26.44 -1.94 13.62
C ILE A 180 25.66 -2.09 14.92
N SER A 181 26.26 -1.66 16.03
CA SER A 181 25.63 -1.61 17.36
C SER A 181 25.51 -0.16 17.82
N ARG A 182 24.33 0.23 18.33
CA ARG A 182 24.06 1.58 18.87
C ARG A 182 23.01 1.49 19.98
N HIS A 183 23.06 2.39 20.95
CA HIS A 183 22.03 2.47 22.00
C HIS A 183 20.67 2.94 21.41
N GLY A 184 19.55 2.38 21.90
CA GLY A 184 18.20 2.76 21.51
C GLY A 184 17.29 2.98 22.71
N SER A 185 16.20 3.73 22.53
CA SER A 185 15.13 3.86 23.52
C SER A 185 14.10 2.72 23.43
N GLU A 186 13.22 2.63 24.42
CA GLU A 186 12.04 1.79 24.34
C GLU A 186 10.92 2.54 23.56
N ARG A 187 10.11 1.84 22.75
CA ARG A 187 9.04 2.39 21.86
C ARG A 187 9.50 3.28 20.68
N ILE A 188 10.43 2.78 19.87
CA ILE A 188 10.99 3.53 18.72
C ILE A 188 10.14 3.47 17.45
N GLY A 189 9.27 2.47 17.27
CA GLY A 189 8.61 2.20 15.98
C GLY A 189 7.96 3.43 15.32
N ARG A 190 7.16 4.18 16.09
CA ARG A 190 6.52 5.42 15.61
C ARG A 190 7.53 6.51 15.24
N LEU A 191 8.62 6.64 16.00
CA LEU A 191 9.67 7.61 15.72
C LEU A 191 10.41 7.29 14.43
N ILE A 192 10.68 6.01 14.15
CA ILE A 192 11.26 5.59 12.86
C ILE A 192 10.32 5.95 11.71
N GLN A 193 9.03 5.65 11.84
CA GLN A 193 8.05 5.98 10.80
C GLN A 193 8.00 7.48 10.53
N SER A 194 7.91 8.30 11.59
CA SER A 194 7.91 9.77 11.46
C SER A 194 9.21 10.30 10.87
N ALA A 195 10.37 9.79 11.31
CA ALA A 195 11.66 10.21 10.79
C ALA A 195 11.85 9.79 9.32
N ALA A 196 11.35 8.62 8.92
CA ALA A 196 11.37 8.16 7.54
C ALA A 196 10.54 9.07 6.63
N ALA A 197 9.32 9.41 7.05
CA ALA A 197 8.46 10.33 6.31
C ALA A 197 9.08 11.74 6.22
N ALA A 198 9.58 12.27 7.35
CA ALA A 198 10.14 13.62 7.40
C ALA A 198 11.46 13.78 6.64
N SER A 199 12.20 12.70 6.39
CA SER A 199 13.50 12.77 5.70
C SER A 199 13.35 12.57 4.19
N ASN A 200 13.21 11.32 3.76
CA ASN A 200 13.27 10.96 2.34
C ASN A 200 12.18 9.97 1.92
N MET A 201 11.10 9.86 2.71
CA MET A 201 9.98 8.96 2.44
C MET A 201 10.40 7.49 2.20
N LYS A 202 11.50 7.04 2.82
CA LYS A 202 11.95 5.65 2.71
C LYS A 202 10.84 4.69 3.16
N ASN A 203 10.73 3.56 2.49
CA ASN A 203 9.80 2.51 2.89
C ASN A 203 10.17 1.96 4.26
N VAL A 204 9.19 1.84 5.15
CA VAL A 204 9.35 1.33 6.51
C VAL A 204 8.39 0.18 6.75
N ILE A 205 8.91 -0.94 7.26
CA ILE A 205 8.14 -2.10 7.69
C ILE A 205 8.46 -2.33 9.16
N LEU A 206 7.43 -2.34 10.01
CA LEU A 206 7.58 -2.43 11.46
C LEU A 206 6.93 -3.70 11.99
N GLU A 207 7.71 -4.47 12.74
CA GLU A 207 7.20 -5.48 13.67
C GLU A 207 7.30 -4.86 15.07
N LEU A 208 6.17 -4.72 15.76
CA LEU A 208 6.07 -4.03 17.05
C LEU A 208 5.59 -4.98 18.15
N ASP A 209 5.43 -4.41 19.34
CA ASP A 209 4.95 -5.13 20.52
C ASP A 209 3.52 -5.65 20.31
N GLY A 210 3.24 -6.79 20.95
CA GLY A 210 1.92 -7.41 20.96
C GLY A 210 1.36 -7.58 22.37
N LYS A 211 0.05 -7.76 22.45
CA LYS A 211 -0.66 -8.20 23.67
C LYS A 211 -1.63 -9.32 23.29
N SER A 212 -1.08 -10.40 22.74
CA SER A 212 -1.84 -11.47 22.11
C SER A 212 -2.82 -12.13 23.09
N PRO A 213 -4.11 -12.22 22.74
CA PRO A 213 -5.09 -13.00 23.48
C PRO A 213 -5.10 -14.46 23.00
N ALA A 214 -5.20 -15.40 23.93
CA ALA A 214 -5.67 -16.75 23.68
C ALA A 214 -7.17 -16.79 23.99
N ILE A 215 -8.01 -17.20 23.03
CA ILE A 215 -9.46 -17.32 23.24
C ILE A 215 -9.81 -18.80 23.24
N ILE A 216 -10.37 -19.29 24.35
CA ILE A 216 -10.71 -20.70 24.54
C ILE A 216 -12.24 -20.81 24.59
N PHE A 217 -12.82 -21.50 23.61
CA PHE A 217 -14.27 -21.72 23.50
C PHE A 217 -14.72 -22.93 24.34
N ALA A 218 -16.02 -22.99 24.63
CA ALA A 218 -16.60 -24.04 25.47
C ALA A 218 -16.49 -25.46 24.87
N ASP A 219 -16.30 -25.57 23.56
CA ASP A 219 -16.12 -26.81 22.80
C ASP A 219 -14.63 -27.14 22.53
N ALA A 220 -13.69 -26.37 23.07
CA ALA A 220 -12.27 -26.62 22.91
C ALA A 220 -11.77 -27.78 23.81
N ASP A 221 -10.73 -28.47 23.36
CA ASP A 221 -9.95 -29.39 24.20
C ASP A 221 -9.20 -28.57 25.26
N ILE A 222 -9.75 -28.56 26.48
CA ILE A 222 -9.23 -27.75 27.59
C ILE A 222 -7.84 -28.21 28.02
N ALA A 223 -7.55 -29.51 28.00
CA ALA A 223 -6.25 -30.02 28.42
C ALA A 223 -5.15 -29.52 27.47
N LYS A 224 -5.41 -29.61 26.17
CA LYS A 224 -4.52 -29.08 25.14
C LYS A 224 -4.40 -27.55 25.20
N ALA A 225 -5.51 -26.84 25.37
CA ALA A 225 -5.50 -25.37 25.45
C ALA A 225 -4.68 -24.85 26.63
N VAL A 226 -4.74 -25.53 27.79
CA VAL A 226 -3.90 -25.21 28.95
C VAL A 226 -2.42 -25.39 28.64
N GLU A 227 -2.05 -26.52 28.02
CA GLU A 227 -0.66 -26.83 27.69
C GLU A 227 -0.07 -25.80 26.70
N GLU A 228 -0.76 -25.57 25.58
CA GLU A 228 -0.29 -24.64 24.54
C GLU A 228 -0.20 -23.19 25.03
N THR A 229 -1.14 -22.77 25.87
CA THR A 229 -1.14 -21.39 26.41
C THR A 229 -0.04 -21.19 27.44
N LYS A 230 0.19 -22.19 28.29
CA LYS A 230 1.32 -22.22 29.24
C LYS A 230 2.65 -22.19 28.49
N ASP A 231 2.82 -23.02 27.46
CA ASP A 231 4.04 -23.06 26.65
C ASP A 231 4.29 -21.73 25.93
N SER A 232 3.24 -21.11 25.37
CA SER A 232 3.32 -19.81 24.67
C SER A 232 3.88 -18.70 25.56
N ILE A 233 3.39 -18.57 26.81
CA ILE A 233 3.84 -17.51 27.72
C ILE A 233 5.17 -17.84 28.41
N GLN A 234 5.52 -19.12 28.54
CA GLN A 234 6.80 -19.54 29.13
C GLN A 234 7.94 -19.56 28.11
N TRP A 235 7.64 -19.68 26.82
CA TRP A 235 8.64 -19.66 25.77
C TRP A 235 9.49 -18.39 25.83
N ASN A 236 10.82 -18.57 25.86
CA ASN A 236 11.80 -17.49 26.03
C ASN A 236 11.50 -16.56 27.23
N ILE A 237 10.99 -17.14 28.33
CA ILE A 237 10.62 -16.43 29.57
C ILE A 237 9.55 -15.35 29.28
N GLY A 238 8.66 -15.61 28.32
CA GLY A 238 7.60 -14.69 27.91
C GLY A 238 8.08 -13.43 27.18
N GLN A 239 9.37 -13.34 26.83
CA GLN A 239 9.97 -12.18 26.16
C GLN A 239 9.76 -12.29 24.64
N VAL A 240 8.52 -12.48 24.21
CA VAL A 240 8.15 -12.79 22.84
C VAL A 240 6.96 -11.92 22.46
N CYS A 241 7.06 -11.19 21.36
CA CYS A 241 6.01 -10.26 20.91
C CYS A 241 4.66 -10.95 20.67
N MET A 242 4.68 -12.24 20.30
CA MET A 242 3.49 -13.05 20.04
C MET A 242 3.00 -13.85 21.25
N ALA A 243 3.64 -13.76 22.42
CA ALA A 243 3.26 -14.55 23.60
C ALA A 243 1.81 -14.30 24.02
N ASN A 244 1.10 -15.38 24.37
CA ASN A 244 -0.28 -15.36 24.86
C ASN A 244 -0.31 -14.74 26.26
N SER A 245 -0.42 -13.42 26.32
CA SER A 245 -0.31 -12.64 27.56
C SER A 245 -1.67 -12.18 28.10
N ARG A 246 -2.75 -12.63 27.45
CA ARG A 246 -4.14 -12.57 27.90
C ARG A 246 -4.77 -13.92 27.56
N ILE A 247 -5.49 -14.49 28.50
CA ILE A 247 -6.25 -15.75 28.35
C ILE A 247 -7.68 -15.43 28.76
#